data_AF-A0A2E6I0Y6-F1
#
_entry.id   AF-A0A2E6I0Y6-F1
#
_cell.length_a   1.000
_cell.length_b   1.000
_cell.length_c   1.000
_cell.angle_alpha   90.00
_cell.angle_beta   90.00
_cell.angle_gamma   90.00
#
_symmetry.space_group_name_H-M   'P 1'
#
loop_
_entity.id
_entity.type
_entity.pdbx_description
1 polymer ?
#
loop_
_entity_poly.entity_id
_entity_poly.type
_entity_poly.pdbx_seq_one_letter_code
_entity_poly.pdbx_strand_id
1 'polypeptide(L)'
;MLVNYLRVAFRNIFRHKAYSLLNVLGLAVGMASCILILLYVRFELNYERHHESADRIYRVLREVHLEGVEARFEARTVGPLGPALREYFPEVEHAARFYPRNIWVTSGERGFNQRVLLTDPDILNTLTLPFVEGDRETGLDDPTDILITEEMSEKYFGDEPPIGRTLTVEDPCFGGEYRVSGVLEDIPPNSHLRFDFLMSNVTAHGSLN
;
A
#
# COMPACT_ATOMS: atom_id res chain seq x y z
N MET A 1 21.06 43.64 -27.08
CA MET A 1 21.43 44.20 -25.77
C MET A 1 21.40 43.16 -24.64
N LEU A 2 20.36 42.32 -24.52
CA LEU A 2 20.25 41.27 -23.47
C LEU A 2 21.49 40.36 -23.37
N VAL A 3 22.00 39.91 -24.52
CA VAL A 3 23.21 39.07 -24.63
C VAL A 3 24.45 39.75 -24.03
N ASN A 4 24.55 41.07 -24.16
CA ASN A 4 25.69 41.83 -23.63
C ASN A 4 25.60 41.97 -22.11
N TYR A 5 24.40 42.21 -21.55
CA TYR A 5 24.18 42.22 -20.10
C TYR A 5 24.45 40.86 -19.46
N LEU A 6 23.97 39.77 -20.08
CA LEU A 6 24.27 38.41 -19.61
C LEU A 6 25.78 38.12 -19.66
N ARG A 7 26.47 38.50 -20.75
CA ARG A 7 27.92 38.31 -20.87
C ARG A 7 28.71 39.06 -19.79
N VAL A 8 28.29 40.28 -19.44
CA VAL A 8 28.90 41.06 -18.36
C VAL A 8 28.64 40.42 -17.00
N ALA A 9 27.41 39.95 -16.73
CA ALA A 9 27.05 39.28 -15.49
C ALA A 9 27.88 38.00 -15.26
N PHE A 10 27.99 37.13 -16.27
CA PHE A 10 28.83 35.93 -16.19
C PHE A 10 30.29 36.27 -15.91
N ARG A 11 30.87 37.26 -16.62
CA ARG A 11 32.25 37.68 -16.38
C ARG A 11 32.46 38.20 -14.96
N ASN A 12 31.46 38.86 -14.39
CA ASN A 12 31.51 39.38 -13.03
C ASN A 12 31.47 38.25 -11.98
N ILE A 13 30.62 37.24 -12.20
CA ILE A 13 30.53 36.02 -11.36
C ILE A 13 31.88 35.28 -11.32
N PHE A 14 32.52 35.10 -12.48
CA PHE A 14 33.84 34.46 -12.55
C PHE A 14 34.98 35.31 -11.99
N ARG A 15 34.82 36.64 -11.92
CA ARG A 15 35.81 37.55 -11.33
C ARG A 15 35.72 37.57 -9.80
N HIS A 16 34.52 37.47 -9.24
CA HIS A 16 34.26 37.46 -7.80
C HIS A 16 33.79 36.08 -7.32
N LYS A 17 34.64 35.06 -7.51
CA LYS A 17 34.29 33.64 -7.32
C LYS A 17 33.81 33.31 -5.91
N ALA A 18 34.53 33.73 -4.87
CA ALA A 18 34.18 33.41 -3.49
C ALA A 18 32.82 34.01 -3.07
N TYR A 19 32.61 35.30 -3.37
CA TYR A 19 31.35 35.99 -3.06
C TYR A 19 30.17 35.40 -3.85
N SER A 20 30.36 35.15 -5.14
CA SER A 20 29.33 34.55 -5.98
C SER A 20 28.99 33.13 -5.52
N LEU A 21 30.00 32.35 -5.13
CA LEU A 21 29.81 30.99 -4.61
C LEU A 21 28.98 30.99 -3.32
N LEU A 22 29.30 31.86 -2.35
CA LEU A 22 28.53 31.96 -1.10
C LEU A 22 27.05 32.30 -1.35
N ASN A 23 26.78 33.29 -2.21
CA ASN A 23 25.41 33.67 -2.55
C ASN A 23 24.65 32.57 -3.29
N VAL A 24 25.29 31.93 -4.28
CA VAL A 24 24.66 30.84 -5.04
C VAL A 24 24.41 29.63 -4.14
N LEU A 25 25.34 29.26 -3.25
CA LEU A 25 25.13 28.16 -2.31
C LEU A 25 24.02 28.48 -1.31
N GLY A 26 23.98 29.69 -0.73
CA GLY A 26 22.92 30.09 0.18
C GLY A 26 21.53 30.02 -0.48
N LEU A 27 21.42 30.54 -1.72
CA LEU A 27 20.19 30.47 -2.49
C LEU A 27 19.83 29.02 -2.86
N ALA A 28 20.81 28.22 -3.30
CA ALA A 28 20.60 26.83 -3.67
C ALA A 28 20.10 26.00 -2.49
N VAL A 29 20.71 26.16 -1.31
CA VAL A 29 20.27 25.49 -0.07
C VAL A 29 18.88 25.95 0.34
N GLY A 30 18.59 27.26 0.29
CA GLY A 30 17.26 27.78 0.60
C GLY A 30 16.17 27.24 -0.33
N MET A 31 16.42 27.22 -1.64
CA MET A 31 15.50 26.66 -2.63
C MET A 31 15.34 25.14 -2.46
N ALA A 32 16.43 24.40 -2.25
CA ALA A 32 16.39 22.96 -2.03
C ALA A 32 15.55 22.61 -0.80
N SER A 33 15.77 23.30 0.33
CA SER A 33 14.98 23.11 1.55
C SER A 33 13.49 23.38 1.31
N CYS A 34 13.15 24.46 0.60
CA CYS A 34 11.76 24.78 0.27
C CYS A 34 11.11 23.71 -0.62
N ILE A 35 11.81 23.24 -1.66
CA ILE A 35 11.32 22.19 -2.56
C ILE A 35 11.12 20.88 -1.80
N LEU A 36 12.06 20.49 -0.92
CA LEU A 36 11.92 19.28 -0.11
C LEU A 36 10.69 19.33 0.81
N ILE A 37 10.44 20.47 1.45
CA ILE A 37 9.24 20.67 2.28
C ILE A 37 7.97 20.56 1.43
N LEU A 38 7.95 21.19 0.25
CA LEU A 38 6.80 21.12 -0.66
C LEU A 38 6.54 19.69 -1.15
N LEU A 39 7.58 18.94 -1.49
CA LEU A 39 7.46 17.54 -1.87
C LEU A 39 6.93 16.68 -0.73
N TYR A 40 7.41 16.91 0.50
CA TYR A 40 6.92 16.22 1.69
C TYR A 40 5.44 16.52 1.96
N VAL A 41 5.04 17.80 1.95
CA VAL A 41 3.64 18.19 2.12
C VAL A 41 2.76 17.59 1.02
N ARG A 42 3.23 17.60 -0.23
CA ARG A 42 2.51 16.96 -1.34
C ARG A 42 2.37 15.46 -1.13
N PHE A 43 3.38 14.78 -0.62
CA PHE A 43 3.33 13.35 -0.31
C PHE A 43 2.27 13.05 0.75
N GLU A 44 2.29 13.80 1.87
CA GLU A 44 1.33 13.66 2.97
C GLU A 44 -0.11 13.97 2.55
N LEU A 45 -0.33 14.98 1.70
CA LEU A 45 -1.68 15.34 1.23
C LEU A 45 -2.23 14.42 0.14
N ASN A 46 -1.43 13.51 -0.41
CA ASN A 46 -1.86 12.51 -1.40
C ASN A 46 -2.03 11.12 -0.81
N TYR A 47 -2.02 10.98 0.51
CA TYR A 47 -2.24 9.71 1.19
C TYR A 47 -3.63 9.12 0.83
N GLU A 48 -3.70 7.84 0.46
CA GLU A 48 -4.91 7.12 -0.04
C GLU A 48 -5.60 7.68 -1.30
N ARG A 49 -5.15 8.80 -1.88
CA ARG A 49 -5.84 9.45 -3.01
C ARG A 49 -5.69 8.71 -4.36
N HIS A 50 -5.02 7.57 -4.37
CA HIS A 50 -4.82 6.74 -5.54
C HIS A 50 -6.04 5.83 -5.83
N HIS A 51 -6.96 5.68 -4.88
CA HIS A 51 -8.20 4.94 -5.11
C HIS A 51 -9.21 5.77 -5.91
N GLU A 52 -9.87 5.16 -6.89
CA GLU A 52 -10.85 5.79 -7.78
C GLU A 52 -12.04 6.39 -7.01
N SER A 53 -12.48 5.72 -5.94
CA SER A 53 -13.56 6.18 -5.06
C SER A 53 -13.05 6.65 -3.70
N ALA A 54 -11.84 7.26 -3.63
CA ALA A 54 -11.20 7.66 -2.37
C ALA A 54 -12.08 8.55 -1.45
N ASP A 55 -13.01 9.33 -2.01
CA ASP A 55 -13.94 10.18 -1.27
C ASP A 55 -15.12 9.42 -0.62
N ARG A 56 -15.35 8.17 -1.03
CA ARG A 56 -16.44 7.29 -0.54
C ARG A 56 -15.93 6.04 0.18
N ILE A 57 -14.62 5.91 0.37
CA ILE A 57 -14.00 4.80 1.11
C ILE A 57 -13.78 5.24 2.56
N TYR A 58 -14.32 4.47 3.51
CA TYR A 58 -14.23 4.76 4.93
C TYR A 58 -13.67 3.58 5.70
N ARG A 59 -12.90 3.89 6.76
CA ARG A 59 -12.47 2.89 7.75
C ARG A 59 -13.25 3.07 9.04
N VAL A 60 -13.90 2.01 9.49
CA VAL A 60 -14.65 2.02 10.75
C VAL A 60 -13.67 1.95 11.92
N LEU A 61 -13.80 2.89 12.86
CA LEU A 61 -13.01 2.95 14.09
C LEU A 61 -13.91 2.65 15.28
N ARG A 62 -13.33 2.04 16.31
CA ARG A 62 -13.98 1.83 17.60
C ARG A 62 -13.46 2.87 18.59
N GLU A 63 -14.36 3.62 19.23
CA GLU A 63 -14.01 4.45 20.38
C GLU A 63 -14.09 3.61 21.66
N VAL A 64 -13.01 3.60 22.44
CA VAL A 64 -12.88 2.83 23.68
C VAL A 64 -12.84 3.79 24.85
N HIS A 65 -13.82 3.66 25.75
CA HIS A 65 -13.91 4.40 27.00
C HIS A 65 -13.50 3.48 28.15
N LEU A 66 -12.45 3.88 28.87
CA LEU A 66 -11.98 3.21 30.08
C LEU A 66 -12.00 4.22 31.22
N GLU A 67 -12.48 3.81 32.39
CA GLU A 67 -12.59 4.71 33.54
C GLU A 67 -11.21 5.29 33.91
N GLY A 68 -11.12 6.61 34.01
CA GLY A 68 -9.87 7.32 34.30
C GLY A 68 -8.87 7.42 33.13
N VAL A 69 -9.25 6.99 31.92
CA VAL A 69 -8.43 7.10 30.70
C VAL A 69 -9.19 7.90 29.65
N GLU A 70 -8.50 8.81 28.96
CA GLU A 70 -9.08 9.50 27.81
C GLU A 70 -9.53 8.50 26.73
N ALA A 71 -10.64 8.80 26.08
CA ALA A 71 -11.18 7.97 25.02
C ALA A 71 -10.14 7.77 23.91
N ARG A 72 -10.05 6.54 23.40
CA ARG A 72 -9.10 6.16 22.35
C ARG A 72 -9.83 5.58 21.15
N PHE A 73 -9.36 5.93 19.96
CA PHE A 73 -9.82 5.30 18.73
C PHE A 73 -8.93 4.12 18.36
N GLU A 74 -9.56 2.97 18.15
CA GLU A 74 -8.92 1.75 17.69
C GLU A 74 -9.38 1.44 16.26
N ALA A 75 -8.42 1.06 15.41
CA ALA A 75 -8.71 0.63 14.04
C ALA A 75 -9.24 -0.81 13.95
N ARG A 76 -9.15 -1.57 15.05
CA ARG A 76 -9.62 -2.95 15.11
C ARG A 76 -11.07 -2.97 15.56
N THR A 77 -11.90 -3.62 14.77
CA THR A 77 -13.33 -3.83 15.06
C THR A 77 -13.63 -5.33 15.17
N VAL A 78 -14.87 -5.65 15.52
CA VAL A 78 -15.33 -7.05 15.61
C VAL A 78 -15.63 -7.61 14.22
N GLY A 79 -15.32 -8.89 14.00
CA GLY A 79 -15.50 -9.57 12.72
C GLY A 79 -16.91 -9.44 12.11
N PRO A 80 -18.00 -9.59 12.88
CA PRO A 80 -19.37 -9.47 12.34
C PRO A 80 -19.78 -8.07 11.87
N LEU A 81 -19.00 -7.02 12.18
CA LEU A 81 -19.39 -5.64 11.89
C LEU A 81 -19.48 -5.37 10.38
N GLY A 82 -18.53 -5.87 9.58
CA GLY A 82 -18.52 -5.68 8.13
C GLY A 82 -19.80 -6.21 7.46
N PRO A 83 -20.14 -7.50 7.63
CA PRO A 83 -21.40 -8.06 7.12
C PRO A 83 -22.64 -7.35 7.65
N ALA A 84 -22.69 -7.02 8.95
CA ALA A 84 -23.83 -6.31 9.54
C ALA A 84 -24.02 -4.92 8.92
N LEU A 85 -22.94 -4.20 8.60
CA LEU A 85 -23.06 -2.90 7.94
C LEU A 85 -23.72 -3.02 6.56
N ARG A 86 -23.36 -4.03 5.76
CA ARG A 86 -23.99 -4.27 4.45
C ARG A 86 -25.45 -4.72 4.57
N GLU A 87 -25.80 -5.48 5.62
CA GLU A 87 -27.15 -5.99 5.84
C GLU A 87 -28.12 -4.88 6.30
N TYR A 88 -27.70 -4.04 7.25
CA TYR A 88 -28.59 -3.06 7.89
C TYR A 88 -28.54 -1.66 7.27
N PHE A 89 -27.52 -1.34 6.45
CA PHE A 89 -27.35 -0.02 5.85
C PHE A 89 -27.22 -0.12 4.31
N PRO A 90 -28.27 0.20 3.54
CA PRO A 90 -28.24 0.09 2.08
C PRO A 90 -27.25 1.05 1.40
N GLU A 91 -26.76 2.07 2.10
CA GLU A 91 -25.72 2.99 1.62
C GLU A 91 -24.32 2.34 1.57
N VAL A 92 -24.14 1.18 2.21
CA VAL A 92 -22.88 0.43 2.20
C VAL A 92 -22.86 -0.52 1.02
N GLU A 93 -22.33 -0.05 -0.12
CA GLU A 93 -22.22 -0.82 -1.37
C GLU A 93 -21.33 -2.07 -1.19
N HIS A 94 -20.14 -1.86 -0.62
CA HIS A 94 -19.11 -2.87 -0.39
C HIS A 94 -18.51 -2.74 1.01
N ALA A 95 -18.11 -3.86 1.59
CA ALA A 95 -17.42 -3.89 2.88
C ALA A 95 -16.41 -5.03 2.91
N ALA A 96 -15.18 -4.69 3.29
CA ALA A 96 -14.12 -5.66 3.47
C ALA A 96 -13.44 -5.48 4.81
N ARG A 97 -13.18 -6.60 5.48
CA ARG A 97 -12.34 -6.69 6.66
C ARG A 97 -10.95 -7.05 6.22
N PHE A 98 -9.95 -6.67 7.00
CA PHE A 98 -8.58 -7.05 6.71
C PHE A 98 -7.77 -7.31 7.98
N TYR A 99 -6.85 -8.26 7.90
CA TYR A 99 -6.03 -8.74 9.00
C TYR A 99 -4.57 -8.85 8.54
N PRO A 100 -3.76 -7.79 8.77
CA PRO A 100 -2.36 -7.81 8.37
C PRO A 100 -1.56 -8.75 9.27
N ARG A 101 -0.70 -9.56 8.66
CA ARG A 101 0.18 -10.54 9.32
C ARG A 101 1.55 -10.52 8.65
N ASN A 102 2.58 -10.79 9.42
CA ASN A 102 3.92 -11.06 8.90
C ASN A 102 4.14 -12.57 8.98
N ILE A 103 4.23 -13.23 7.83
CA ILE A 103 4.20 -14.70 7.72
C ILE A 103 5.40 -15.16 6.91
N TRP A 104 5.96 -16.32 7.26
CA TRP A 104 6.96 -16.96 6.43
C TRP A 104 6.29 -17.59 5.21
N VAL A 105 6.66 -17.12 4.02
CA VAL A 105 6.12 -17.59 2.73
C VAL A 105 7.25 -18.16 1.90
N THR A 106 7.05 -19.38 1.40
CA THR A 106 8.07 -20.18 0.72
C THR A 106 7.64 -20.56 -0.70
N SER A 107 8.58 -20.54 -1.65
CA SER A 107 8.45 -21.16 -2.98
C SER A 107 9.71 -21.98 -3.27
N GLY A 108 9.59 -23.31 -3.30
CA GLY A 108 10.74 -24.20 -3.41
C GLY A 108 11.75 -23.96 -2.28
N GLU A 109 12.96 -23.53 -2.61
CA GLU A 109 14.03 -23.23 -1.64
C GLU A 109 14.03 -21.77 -1.14
N ARG A 110 13.20 -20.89 -1.72
CA ARG A 110 13.14 -19.46 -1.39
C ARG A 110 12.07 -19.22 -0.34
N GLY A 111 12.47 -18.91 0.90
CA GLY A 111 11.57 -18.56 2.00
C GLY A 111 11.89 -17.20 2.60
N PHE A 112 10.87 -16.38 2.83
CA PHE A 112 11.02 -15.05 3.43
C PHE A 112 9.84 -14.70 4.34
N ASN A 113 10.07 -13.81 5.30
CA ASN A 113 8.98 -13.19 6.07
C ASN A 113 8.36 -12.05 5.26
N GLN A 114 7.04 -12.10 5.05
CA GLN A 114 6.30 -11.24 4.14
C GLN A 114 5.01 -10.72 4.78
N ARG A 115 4.57 -9.55 4.33
CA ARG A 115 3.31 -8.92 4.76
C ARG A 115 2.16 -9.57 4.00
N VAL A 116 1.44 -10.43 4.68
CA VAL A 116 0.23 -11.07 4.18
C VAL A 116 -0.98 -10.30 4.71
N LEU A 117 -1.89 -9.93 3.82
CA LEU A 117 -3.16 -9.33 4.17
C LEU A 117 -4.29 -10.34 3.91
N LEU A 118 -4.87 -10.87 4.99
CA LEU A 118 -6.09 -11.67 4.89
C LEU A 118 -7.30 -10.75 4.85
N THR A 119 -8.23 -10.97 3.93
CA THR A 119 -9.31 -10.03 3.70
C THR A 119 -10.53 -10.67 3.03
N ASP A 120 -11.70 -10.03 3.14
CA ASP A 120 -12.85 -10.45 2.34
C ASP A 120 -12.58 -10.17 0.85
N PRO A 121 -13.01 -11.03 -0.10
CA PRO A 121 -12.83 -10.79 -1.54
C PRO A 121 -13.37 -9.44 -2.03
N ASP A 122 -14.38 -8.89 -1.34
CA ASP A 122 -15.00 -7.60 -1.63
C ASP A 122 -14.05 -6.40 -1.51
N ILE A 123 -12.84 -6.60 -0.97
CA ILE A 123 -11.77 -5.59 -1.00
C ILE A 123 -11.41 -5.21 -2.45
N LEU A 124 -11.53 -6.14 -3.40
CA LEU A 124 -11.32 -5.88 -4.82
C LEU A 124 -12.44 -5.01 -5.40
N ASN A 125 -13.57 -4.82 -4.74
CA ASN A 125 -14.57 -3.84 -5.16
C ASN A 125 -14.45 -2.53 -4.38
N THR A 126 -13.84 -2.59 -3.19
CA THR A 126 -13.69 -1.44 -2.29
C THR A 126 -12.46 -0.59 -2.64
N LEU A 127 -11.32 -1.23 -2.92
CA LEU A 127 -10.05 -0.57 -3.18
C LEU A 127 -9.64 -0.69 -4.66
N THR A 128 -9.00 0.35 -5.17
CA THR A 128 -8.35 0.31 -6.48
C THR A 128 -7.02 -0.44 -6.35
N LEU A 129 -7.04 -1.70 -6.78
CA LEU A 129 -5.90 -2.60 -6.85
C LEU A 129 -5.74 -3.04 -8.30
N PRO A 130 -4.92 -2.36 -9.11
CA PRO A 130 -4.72 -2.70 -10.52
C PRO A 130 -4.08 -4.08 -10.67
N PHE A 131 -4.56 -4.86 -11.62
CA PHE A 131 -3.97 -6.17 -11.97
C PHE A 131 -3.02 -6.00 -13.13
N VAL A 132 -1.81 -6.54 -12.98
CA VAL A 132 -0.84 -6.70 -14.07
C VAL A 132 -1.10 -8.00 -14.84
N GLU A 133 -1.44 -9.06 -14.10
CA GLU A 133 -1.77 -10.37 -14.66
C GLU A 133 -2.88 -11.05 -13.83
N GLY A 134 -3.72 -11.87 -14.48
CA GLY A 134 -4.86 -12.53 -13.85
C GLY A 134 -6.17 -11.79 -14.06
N ASP A 135 -7.21 -12.23 -13.37
CA ASP A 135 -8.57 -11.67 -13.46
C ASP A 135 -9.02 -11.12 -12.10
N ARG A 136 -9.55 -9.90 -12.10
CA ARG A 136 -10.07 -9.24 -10.91
C ARG A 136 -11.28 -9.95 -10.34
N GLU A 137 -12.16 -10.47 -11.20
CA GLU A 137 -13.42 -11.09 -10.78
C GLU A 137 -13.15 -12.42 -10.07
N THR A 138 -12.18 -13.20 -10.54
CA THR A 138 -11.88 -14.54 -10.00
C THR A 138 -10.66 -14.59 -9.09
N GLY A 139 -9.95 -13.48 -8.90
CA GLY A 139 -8.64 -13.46 -8.24
C GLY A 139 -8.61 -13.94 -6.79
N LEU A 140 -9.76 -13.91 -6.09
CA LEU A 140 -9.92 -14.37 -4.70
C LEU A 140 -11.15 -15.29 -4.50
N ASP A 141 -11.64 -15.90 -5.59
CA ASP A 141 -12.83 -16.77 -5.53
C ASP A 141 -12.56 -18.11 -4.82
N ASP A 142 -11.37 -18.68 -5.02
CA ASP A 142 -10.95 -19.90 -4.33
C ASP A 142 -10.24 -19.55 -3.00
N PRO A 143 -10.57 -20.20 -1.88
CA PRO A 143 -9.84 -20.01 -0.63
C PRO A 143 -8.34 -20.31 -0.75
N THR A 144 -7.92 -21.18 -1.66
CA THR A 144 -6.51 -21.51 -1.88
C THR A 144 -5.82 -20.58 -2.87
N ASP A 145 -6.48 -19.51 -3.32
CA ASP A 145 -5.87 -18.51 -4.19
C ASP A 145 -5.12 -17.42 -3.38
N ILE A 146 -4.04 -16.93 -3.97
CA ILE A 146 -3.23 -15.83 -3.44
C ILE A 146 -2.90 -14.84 -4.56
N LEU A 147 -3.11 -13.56 -4.29
CA LEU A 147 -2.64 -12.49 -5.16
C LEU A 147 -1.31 -11.96 -4.62
N ILE A 148 -0.38 -11.65 -5.52
CA ILE A 148 0.97 -11.19 -5.18
C ILE A 148 1.23 -9.83 -5.83
N THR A 149 2.10 -9.00 -5.26
CA THR A 149 2.53 -7.78 -5.96
C THR A 149 3.59 -8.07 -7.03
N GLU A 150 3.81 -7.14 -7.96
CA GLU A 150 4.91 -7.20 -8.94
C GLU A 150 6.25 -7.47 -8.27
N GLU A 151 6.59 -6.72 -7.20
CA GLU A 151 7.83 -6.91 -6.44
C GLU A 151 7.97 -8.36 -5.94
N MET A 152 6.87 -8.99 -5.50
CA MET A 152 6.88 -10.37 -5.03
C MET A 152 6.96 -11.39 -6.15
N SER A 153 6.34 -11.10 -7.30
CA SER A 153 6.48 -11.92 -8.49
C SER A 153 7.95 -12.05 -8.88
N GLU A 154 8.65 -10.91 -9.01
CA GLU A 154 10.08 -10.88 -9.33
C GLU A 154 10.93 -11.56 -8.24
N LYS A 155 10.63 -11.31 -6.97
CA LYS A 155 11.39 -11.86 -5.84
C LYS A 155 11.31 -13.39 -5.74
N TYR A 156 10.13 -13.97 -5.97
CA TYR A 156 9.93 -15.42 -5.83
C TYR A 156 10.17 -16.18 -7.13
N PHE A 157 9.78 -15.62 -8.27
CA PHE A 157 9.77 -16.30 -9.57
C PHE A 157 10.74 -15.71 -10.59
N GLY A 158 11.31 -14.53 -10.35
CA GLY A 158 12.18 -13.85 -11.32
C GLY A 158 11.41 -13.51 -12.60
N ASP A 159 11.95 -13.90 -13.75
CA ASP A 159 11.30 -13.72 -15.06
C ASP A 159 10.31 -14.86 -15.41
N GLU A 160 10.09 -15.83 -14.50
CA GLU A 160 9.15 -16.92 -14.76
C GLU A 160 7.70 -16.50 -14.53
N PRO A 161 6.73 -16.99 -15.35
CA PRO A 161 5.31 -16.72 -15.14
C PRO A 161 4.85 -17.17 -13.75
N PRO A 162 4.29 -16.26 -12.93
CA PRO A 162 3.91 -16.56 -11.54
C PRO A 162 2.54 -17.23 -11.45
N ILE A 163 1.62 -16.98 -12.41
CA ILE A 163 0.26 -17.51 -12.37
C ILE A 163 0.24 -19.04 -12.37
N GLY A 164 -0.55 -19.61 -11.47
CA GLY A 164 -0.69 -21.04 -11.28
C GLY A 164 0.45 -21.70 -10.49
N ARG A 165 1.50 -20.96 -10.13
CA ARG A 165 2.55 -21.46 -9.23
C ARG A 165 2.04 -21.55 -7.80
N THR A 166 2.65 -22.45 -7.04
CA THR A 166 2.30 -22.68 -5.64
C THR A 166 3.27 -21.97 -4.70
N LEU A 167 2.71 -21.35 -3.67
CA LEU A 167 3.41 -20.79 -2.52
C LEU A 167 2.95 -21.53 -1.26
N THR A 168 3.87 -21.79 -0.35
CA THR A 168 3.57 -22.36 0.97
C THR A 168 3.56 -21.24 2.00
N VAL A 169 2.44 -21.08 2.70
CA VAL A 169 2.25 -20.10 3.77
C VAL A 169 2.34 -20.81 5.12
N GLU A 170 3.25 -20.38 5.99
CA GLU A 170 3.48 -21.01 7.29
C GLU A 170 2.77 -20.23 8.42
N ASP A 171 1.47 -20.46 8.60
CA ASP A 171 0.68 -19.94 9.73
C ASP A 171 -0.08 -21.07 10.45
N PRO A 172 -0.18 -21.08 11.79
CA PRO A 172 -0.89 -22.14 12.52
C PRO A 172 -2.39 -22.25 12.22
N CYS A 173 -3.04 -21.17 11.77
CA CYS A 173 -4.49 -21.11 11.61
C CYS A 173 -4.96 -21.29 10.16
N PHE A 174 -4.17 -20.82 9.21
CA PHE A 174 -4.51 -20.82 7.78
C PHE A 174 -3.29 -21.12 6.89
N GLY A 175 -2.23 -21.71 7.45
CA GLY A 175 -1.10 -22.17 6.66
C GLY A 175 -1.50 -23.27 5.69
N GLY A 176 -0.76 -23.37 4.59
CA GLY A 176 -1.08 -24.32 3.52
C GLY A 176 -0.40 -23.96 2.21
N GLU A 177 -0.77 -24.70 1.18
CA GLU A 177 -0.37 -24.42 -0.20
C GLU A 177 -1.41 -23.53 -0.87
N TYR A 178 -0.92 -22.47 -1.50
CA TYR A 178 -1.72 -21.46 -2.16
C TYR A 178 -1.27 -21.30 -3.59
N ARG A 179 -2.21 -21.19 -4.52
CA ARG A 179 -1.95 -21.00 -5.93
C ARG A 179 -2.00 -19.52 -6.26
N VAL A 180 -0.97 -19.01 -6.94
CA VAL A 180 -0.98 -17.64 -7.43
C VAL A 180 -2.06 -17.49 -8.49
N SER A 181 -3.07 -16.67 -8.21
CA SER A 181 -4.22 -16.44 -9.08
C SER A 181 -4.13 -15.12 -9.86
N GLY A 182 -3.26 -14.21 -9.43
CA GLY A 182 -3.09 -12.89 -10.04
C GLY A 182 -1.88 -12.13 -9.49
N VAL A 183 -1.43 -11.16 -10.27
CA VAL A 183 -0.36 -10.22 -9.94
C VAL A 183 -0.95 -8.81 -9.92
N LEU A 184 -0.76 -8.12 -8.81
CA LEU A 184 -1.18 -6.74 -8.60
C LEU A 184 -0.01 -5.78 -8.83
N GLU A 185 -0.32 -4.57 -9.29
CA GLU A 185 0.65 -3.47 -9.25
C GLU A 185 1.11 -3.21 -7.79
N ASP A 186 2.35 -2.76 -7.63
CA ASP A 186 2.89 -2.46 -6.31
C ASP A 186 2.11 -1.34 -5.61
N ILE A 187 1.81 -1.56 -4.33
CA ILE A 187 1.06 -0.58 -3.53
C ILE A 187 1.89 0.71 -3.34
N PRO A 188 1.33 1.89 -3.65
CA PRO A 188 2.03 3.16 -3.51
C PRO A 188 2.63 3.38 -2.11
N PRO A 189 3.79 4.04 -2.01
CA PRO A 189 4.46 4.28 -0.72
C PRO A 189 3.65 5.18 0.24
N ASN A 190 2.72 5.98 -0.28
CA ASN A 190 1.77 6.83 0.44
C ASN A 190 0.41 6.13 0.68
N SER A 191 0.45 4.85 1.01
CA SER A 191 -0.71 4.07 1.48
C SER A 191 -0.44 3.49 2.86
N HIS A 192 -1.46 3.50 3.73
CA HIS A 192 -1.39 2.86 5.05
C HIS A 192 -1.48 1.34 4.92
N LEU A 193 -2.17 0.85 3.90
CA LEU A 193 -2.45 -0.56 3.71
C LEU A 193 -1.40 -1.16 2.79
N ARG A 194 -0.22 -1.44 3.35
CA ARG A 194 0.88 -2.07 2.60
C ARG A 194 0.91 -3.57 2.84
N PHE A 195 0.89 -4.33 1.76
CA PHE A 195 0.98 -5.78 1.76
C PHE A 195 1.80 -6.28 0.57
N ASP A 196 2.33 -7.47 0.71
CA ASP A 196 3.11 -8.19 -0.30
C ASP A 196 2.25 -9.30 -0.94
N PHE A 197 1.32 -9.86 -0.15
CA PHE A 197 0.38 -10.90 -0.55
C PHE A 197 -1.03 -10.56 -0.06
N LEU A 198 -2.04 -10.83 -0.88
CA LEU A 198 -3.46 -10.70 -0.55
C LEU A 198 -4.12 -12.08 -0.59
N MET A 199 -4.78 -12.46 0.49
CA MET A 199 -5.42 -13.77 0.64
C MET A 199 -6.85 -13.61 1.12
N SER A 200 -7.73 -14.51 0.69
CA SER A 200 -9.11 -14.54 1.18
C SER A 200 -9.13 -14.95 2.67
N ASN A 201 -9.95 -14.27 3.47
CA ASN A 201 -10.20 -14.65 4.85
C ASN A 201 -11.18 -15.83 4.96
N VAL A 202 -11.84 -16.22 3.87
CA VAL A 202 -12.65 -17.45 3.77
C VAL A 202 -11.77 -18.68 4.01
N THR A 203 -10.47 -18.57 3.71
CA THR A 203 -9.48 -19.63 3.93
C THR A 203 -9.14 -19.87 5.39
N ALA A 204 -9.36 -18.89 6.27
CA ALA A 204 -9.19 -19.07 7.70
C ALA A 204 -10.38 -19.87 8.25
N HIS A 205 -10.32 -21.20 8.13
CA HIS A 205 -11.29 -22.12 8.71
C HIS A 205 -11.64 -21.73 10.16
N GLY A 206 -12.89 -21.29 10.37
CA GLY A 206 -13.64 -21.31 11.64
C GLY A 206 -13.06 -20.61 12.88
N SER A 207 -11.88 -20.00 12.84
CA SER A 207 -11.17 -19.49 14.02
C SER A 207 -11.22 -17.97 14.19
N LEU A 208 -11.74 -17.24 13.20
CA LEU A 208 -11.86 -15.78 13.22
C LEU A 208 -13.30 -15.26 13.31
N ASN A 209 -14.28 -16.14 13.46
CA ASN A 209 -15.69 -15.79 13.74
C ASN A 209 -15.97 -15.75 15.24
#